data_AF-A0A955VHW8-F1
#
_entry.id   AF-A0A955VHW8-F1
#
_cell.length_a   1.000
_cell.length_b   1.000
_cell.length_c   1.000
_cell.angle_alpha   90.00
_cell.angle_beta   90.00
_cell.angle_gamma   90.00
#
_symmetry.space_group_name_H-M   'P 1'
#
loop_
_entity.id
_entity.type
_entity.pdbx_description
1 polymer ?
#
loop_
_entity_poly.entity_id
_entity_poly.type
_entity_poly.pdbx_seq_one_letter_code
_entity_poly.pdbx_strand_id
1 'polypeptide(L)'
;MNHSARRIPKIIAYALSVFLLLASGSCTKSSRSTQGDATLQPDSSVGDTSVEDLTTLPSYRRCDALNFCTLAEAGCCGSCGELPLETWTAIGGDRYNELHAATCDEATPICQECATLPPNENFVAICEQGVCSKYDARRSFLSSCSDATDCRAIWADCCGCGPRVIAVAENQVTTWRQAVCDPRADCLPCTAVEPTNEVTCDSGHCALLP
;
A
#
# COMPACT_ATOMS: atom_id res chain seq x y z
N MET A 1 -0.06 -11.81 67.35
CA MET A 1 1.29 -11.82 66.76
C MET A 1 1.24 -11.18 65.39
N ASN A 2 1.77 -9.97 65.32
CA ASN A 2 2.34 -9.20 64.21
C ASN A 2 1.61 -9.05 62.86
N HIS A 3 1.00 -7.87 62.76
CA HIS A 3 0.89 -6.95 61.63
C HIS A 3 1.96 -7.07 60.51
N SER A 4 1.52 -6.92 59.26
CA SER A 4 2.13 -5.96 58.33
C SER A 4 1.23 -5.66 57.13
N ALA A 5 0.52 -4.55 57.23
CA ALA A 5 -0.07 -3.83 56.12
C ALA A 5 0.99 -2.87 55.54
N ARG A 6 1.25 -2.93 54.22
CA ARG A 6 2.03 -1.89 53.54
C ARG A 6 1.08 -0.92 52.83
N ARG A 7 1.08 0.31 53.32
CA ARG A 7 0.45 1.49 52.71
C ARG A 7 1.31 1.96 51.54
N ILE A 8 0.69 2.24 50.40
CA ILE A 8 1.29 2.98 49.29
C ILE A 8 0.97 4.46 49.49
N PRO A 9 1.95 5.38 49.51
CA PRO A 9 1.71 6.80 49.71
C PRO A 9 1.17 7.47 48.44
N LYS A 10 0.17 8.35 48.65
CA LYS A 10 -0.28 9.38 47.71
C LYS A 10 0.70 10.57 47.77
N ILE A 11 1.24 10.99 46.62
CA ILE A 11 1.96 12.26 46.41
C ILE A 11 1.46 12.78 45.03
N ILE A 12 0.52 13.73 44.99
CA ILE A 12 0.73 15.20 44.79
C ILE A 12 1.39 15.46 43.42
N ALA A 13 0.63 15.80 42.37
CA ALA A 13 0.20 17.16 41.94
C ALA A 13 1.33 18.00 41.29
N TYR A 14 0.94 18.85 40.32
CA TYR A 14 1.72 19.79 39.48
C TYR A 14 2.33 19.17 38.20
N ALA A 15 2.25 19.74 37.00
CA ALA A 15 1.75 21.05 36.55
C ALA A 15 1.29 20.98 35.08
N LEU A 16 0.17 21.65 34.79
CA LEU A 16 -0.17 22.14 33.45
C LEU A 16 1.00 22.95 32.90
N SER A 17 1.54 22.57 31.74
CA SER A 17 2.35 23.45 30.91
C SER A 17 1.61 23.70 29.61
N VAL A 18 0.86 24.80 29.62
CA VAL A 18 0.27 25.45 28.46
C VAL A 18 1.41 26.09 27.66
N PHE A 19 1.75 25.53 26.50
CA PHE A 19 2.57 26.22 25.51
C PHE A 19 1.65 26.81 24.44
N LEU A 20 1.29 28.07 24.69
CA LEU A 20 0.70 29.00 23.74
C LEU A 20 1.83 29.56 22.87
N LEU A 21 1.95 29.12 21.62
CA LEU A 21 2.79 29.80 20.62
C LEU A 21 1.89 30.59 19.67
N LEU A 22 1.70 31.86 20.06
CA LEU A 22 1.25 32.94 19.20
C LEU A 22 2.34 33.26 18.18
N ALA A 23 2.10 32.96 16.91
CA ALA A 23 2.82 33.57 15.79
C ALA A 23 1.85 34.52 15.06
N SER A 24 1.81 35.76 15.53
CA SER A 24 1.24 36.90 14.82
C SER A 24 2.13 37.27 13.64
N GLY A 25 1.78 36.78 12.45
CA GLY A 25 2.37 37.19 11.17
C GLY A 25 1.53 38.28 10.50
N SER A 26 2.13 39.45 10.33
CA SER A 26 1.53 40.70 9.86
C SER A 26 0.89 40.63 8.46
N CYS A 27 -0.37 41.07 8.38
CA CYS A 27 -1.05 41.37 7.12
C CYS A 27 -0.42 42.61 6.44
N THR A 28 0.29 42.44 5.34
CA THR A 28 0.64 43.55 4.43
C THR A 28 -0.40 43.63 3.32
N LYS A 29 -1.16 44.72 3.30
CA LYS A 29 -1.99 45.13 2.16
C LYS A 29 -1.09 45.44 0.97
N SER A 30 -1.25 44.71 -0.13
CA SER A 30 -0.80 45.16 -1.46
C SER A 30 -2.01 45.19 -2.37
N SER A 31 -2.48 46.41 -2.64
CA SER A 31 -3.52 46.69 -3.63
C SER A 31 -2.83 46.94 -4.97
N ARG A 32 -2.99 46.05 -5.95
CA ARG A 32 -2.91 46.42 -7.36
C ARG A 32 -3.93 45.65 -8.18
N SER A 33 -4.94 46.41 -8.60
CA SER A 33 -5.91 46.11 -9.63
C SER A 33 -5.21 45.78 -10.95
N THR A 34 -5.57 44.65 -11.56
CA THR A 34 -5.60 44.52 -13.01
C THR A 34 -6.80 43.64 -13.36
N GLN A 35 -7.84 44.33 -13.80
CA GLN A 35 -9.09 43.79 -14.29
C GLN A 35 -8.80 43.15 -15.66
N GLY A 36 -8.75 41.82 -15.69
CA GLY A 36 -8.70 41.01 -16.90
C GLY A 36 -9.90 40.09 -16.88
N ASP A 37 -10.94 40.49 -17.58
CA ASP A 37 -12.20 39.77 -17.74
C ASP A 37 -11.93 38.57 -18.68
N ALA A 38 -11.67 37.42 -18.07
CA ALA A 38 -11.62 36.15 -18.77
C ALA A 38 -12.58 35.20 -18.05
N THR A 39 -13.79 35.10 -18.58
CA THR A 39 -14.76 34.07 -18.22
C THR A 39 -14.16 32.71 -18.59
N LEU A 40 -13.41 32.11 -17.68
CA LEU A 40 -13.03 30.71 -17.77
C LEU A 40 -14.23 29.89 -17.31
N GLN A 41 -14.95 29.31 -18.28
CA GLN A 41 -15.82 28.17 -18.01
C GLN A 41 -14.95 27.07 -17.37
N PRO A 42 -15.29 26.57 -16.18
CA PRO A 42 -14.69 25.34 -15.70
C PRO A 42 -15.16 24.23 -16.64
N ASP A 43 -14.28 23.80 -17.54
CA ASP A 43 -14.43 22.54 -18.26
C ASP A 43 -14.30 21.42 -17.23
N SER A 44 -15.41 21.14 -16.55
CA SER A 44 -15.65 19.94 -15.75
C SER A 44 -15.76 18.74 -16.69
N SER A 45 -14.70 18.46 -17.45
CA SER A 45 -14.47 17.15 -18.04
C SER A 45 -13.73 16.31 -17.00
N VAL A 46 -14.39 16.11 -15.86
CA VAL A 46 -14.09 14.98 -14.99
C VAL A 46 -14.39 13.77 -15.86
N GLY A 47 -13.34 13.16 -16.41
CA GLY A 47 -13.49 11.90 -17.13
C GLY A 47 -14.27 10.96 -16.24
N ASP A 48 -15.36 10.41 -16.77
CA ASP A 48 -16.13 9.35 -16.13
C ASP A 48 -15.15 8.22 -15.77
N THR A 49 -14.57 8.28 -14.57
CA THR A 49 -14.07 7.10 -13.89
C THR A 49 -15.29 6.24 -13.71
N SER A 50 -15.51 5.38 -14.70
CA SER A 50 -16.57 4.40 -14.73
C SER A 50 -16.40 3.58 -13.47
N VAL A 51 -17.19 3.89 -12.45
CA VAL A 51 -17.27 3.08 -11.24
C VAL A 51 -17.75 1.74 -11.76
N GLU A 52 -16.83 0.79 -11.91
CA GLU A 52 -17.19 -0.57 -12.29
C GLU A 52 -18.25 -1.03 -11.31
N ASP A 53 -19.39 -1.47 -11.83
CA ASP A 53 -20.47 -1.95 -10.99
C ASP A 53 -19.94 -3.16 -10.21
N LEU A 54 -19.67 -2.96 -8.93
CA LEU A 54 -19.14 -3.97 -8.02
C LEU A 54 -20.01 -5.23 -7.99
N THR A 55 -21.28 -5.14 -8.39
CA THR A 55 -22.18 -6.29 -8.48
C THR A 55 -21.87 -7.22 -9.65
N THR A 56 -21.17 -6.73 -10.68
CA THR A 56 -20.75 -7.51 -11.85
C THR A 56 -19.34 -8.10 -11.71
N LEU A 57 -18.54 -7.59 -10.78
CA LEU A 57 -17.20 -8.09 -10.53
C LEU A 57 -17.23 -9.46 -9.84
N PRO A 58 -16.32 -10.39 -10.22
CA PRO A 58 -16.16 -11.65 -9.52
C PRO A 58 -15.91 -11.44 -8.02
N SER A 59 -16.59 -12.21 -7.17
CA SER A 59 -16.51 -12.07 -5.70
C SER A 59 -15.09 -12.22 -5.17
N TYR A 60 -14.27 -13.05 -5.80
CA TYR A 60 -12.88 -13.28 -5.39
C TYR A 60 -11.98 -12.04 -5.52
N ARG A 61 -12.38 -11.03 -6.32
CA ARG A 61 -11.65 -9.77 -6.46
C ARG A 61 -12.02 -8.73 -5.40
N ARG A 62 -13.01 -8.99 -4.55
CA ARG A 62 -13.44 -8.00 -3.55
C ARG A 62 -12.50 -7.98 -2.34
N CYS A 63 -12.35 -6.80 -1.75
CA CYS A 63 -11.56 -6.60 -0.54
C CYS A 63 -12.27 -5.66 0.43
N ASP A 64 -12.16 -5.98 1.71
CA ASP A 64 -12.80 -5.23 2.80
C ASP A 64 -11.80 -4.29 3.53
N ALA A 65 -10.51 -4.43 3.24
CA ALA A 65 -9.43 -3.64 3.83
C ALA A 65 -8.26 -3.43 2.84
N LEU A 66 -7.51 -2.34 3.04
CA LEU A 66 -6.43 -1.91 2.14
C LEU A 66 -5.31 -2.95 1.98
N ASN A 67 -4.99 -3.65 3.07
CA ASN A 67 -3.94 -4.68 3.13
C ASN A 67 -4.45 -6.10 2.85
N PHE A 68 -5.69 -6.27 2.40
CA PHE A 68 -6.31 -7.60 2.29
C PHE A 68 -6.07 -8.30 0.95
N CYS A 69 -5.51 -7.61 -0.04
CA CYS A 69 -5.31 -8.20 -1.36
C CYS A 69 -4.01 -9.00 -1.47
N THR A 70 -4.06 -10.12 -2.19
CA THR A 70 -2.89 -10.93 -2.56
C THR A 70 -2.90 -11.26 -4.05
N LEU A 71 -1.78 -11.72 -4.58
CA LEU A 71 -1.68 -12.24 -5.94
C LEU A 71 -1.77 -13.76 -5.90
N ALA A 72 -2.69 -14.31 -6.70
CA ALA A 72 -2.82 -15.73 -6.95
C ALA A 72 -2.72 -16.00 -8.45
N GLU A 73 -2.10 -17.11 -8.85
CA GLU A 73 -2.00 -17.46 -10.26
C GLU A 73 -3.40 -17.69 -10.86
N ALA A 74 -3.64 -17.13 -12.04
CA ALA A 74 -4.85 -17.38 -12.81
C ALA A 74 -4.74 -18.78 -13.44
N GLY A 75 -5.44 -19.75 -12.88
CA GLY A 75 -5.44 -21.09 -13.45
C GLY A 75 -5.93 -22.14 -12.47
N CYS A 76 -6.18 -23.31 -13.02
CA CYS A 76 -6.55 -24.48 -12.23
C CYS A 76 -5.32 -25.24 -11.72
N CYS A 77 -4.30 -25.30 -12.57
CA CYS A 77 -2.96 -25.78 -12.23
C CYS A 77 -2.00 -24.61 -12.21
N GLY A 78 -1.07 -24.60 -11.25
CA GLY A 78 0.01 -23.63 -11.24
C GLY A 78 0.98 -23.85 -12.39
N SER A 79 1.72 -22.81 -12.74
CA SER A 79 2.74 -22.83 -13.79
C SER A 79 4.13 -22.98 -13.18
N CYS A 80 5.06 -23.49 -14.00
CA CYS A 80 6.46 -23.62 -13.62
C CYS A 80 7.21 -22.31 -13.86
N GLY A 81 8.03 -21.89 -12.90
CA GLY A 81 8.97 -20.78 -13.07
C GLY A 81 8.41 -19.40 -12.71
N GLU A 82 9.16 -18.36 -13.04
CA GLU A 82 8.73 -16.98 -12.84
C GLU A 82 7.72 -16.59 -13.91
N LEU A 83 6.56 -16.08 -13.48
CA LEU A 83 5.48 -15.71 -14.39
C LEU A 83 5.32 -14.20 -14.49
N PRO A 84 4.96 -13.67 -15.66
CA PRO A 84 4.76 -12.24 -15.84
C PRO A 84 3.47 -11.76 -15.15
N LEU A 85 3.33 -10.45 -14.90
CA LEU A 85 2.23 -9.90 -14.09
C LEU A 85 0.83 -10.26 -14.62
N GLU A 86 0.67 -10.42 -15.93
CA GLU A 86 -0.58 -10.79 -16.58
C GLU A 86 -1.15 -12.13 -16.13
N THR A 87 -0.31 -13.10 -15.73
CA THR A 87 -0.77 -14.42 -15.26
C THR A 87 -1.30 -14.38 -13.84
N TRP A 88 -1.00 -13.32 -13.08
CA TRP A 88 -1.45 -13.17 -11.71
C TRP A 88 -2.83 -12.48 -11.67
N THR A 89 -3.68 -12.96 -10.77
CA THR A 89 -4.96 -12.36 -10.40
C THR A 89 -4.83 -11.76 -9.01
N ALA A 90 -5.20 -10.49 -8.86
CA ALA A 90 -5.35 -9.88 -7.54
C ALA A 90 -6.67 -10.32 -6.92
N ILE A 91 -6.60 -10.95 -5.75
CA ILE A 91 -7.74 -11.51 -5.03
C ILE A 91 -7.76 -11.05 -3.58
N GLY A 92 -8.93 -11.12 -2.93
CA GLY A 92 -9.01 -11.04 -1.47
C GLY A 92 -8.23 -12.18 -0.83
N GLY A 93 -7.52 -11.92 0.26
CA GLY A 93 -6.54 -12.82 0.87
C GLY A 93 -7.08 -14.20 1.26
N ASP A 94 -8.39 -14.30 1.54
CA ASP A 94 -9.09 -15.54 1.88
C ASP A 94 -9.90 -16.15 0.72
N ARG A 95 -9.81 -15.58 -0.49
CA ARG A 95 -10.67 -15.92 -1.64
C ARG A 95 -10.04 -16.86 -2.66
N TYR A 96 -8.92 -17.51 -2.32
CA TYR A 96 -8.25 -18.44 -3.25
C TYR A 96 -9.20 -19.54 -3.74
N ASN A 97 -10.00 -20.12 -2.86
CA ASN A 97 -10.95 -21.19 -3.22
C ASN A 97 -12.04 -20.71 -4.19
N GLU A 98 -12.45 -19.44 -4.12
CA GLU A 98 -13.42 -18.87 -5.05
C GLU A 98 -12.81 -18.63 -6.43
N LEU A 99 -11.56 -18.14 -6.48
CA LEU A 99 -10.81 -18.06 -7.74
C LEU A 99 -10.68 -19.46 -8.36
N HIS A 100 -10.25 -20.45 -7.57
CA HIS A 100 -10.07 -21.81 -8.02
C HIS A 100 -11.38 -22.43 -8.54
N ALA A 101 -12.49 -22.28 -7.81
CA ALA A 101 -13.80 -22.76 -8.25
C ALA A 101 -14.30 -22.06 -9.53
N ALA A 102 -13.86 -20.83 -9.79
CA ALA A 102 -14.19 -20.10 -11.01
C ALA A 102 -13.30 -20.47 -12.21
N THR A 103 -12.09 -20.98 -11.97
CA THR A 103 -11.13 -21.34 -13.03
C THR A 103 -11.07 -22.83 -13.33
N CYS A 104 -11.49 -23.68 -12.40
CA CYS A 104 -11.48 -25.13 -12.52
C CYS A 104 -12.87 -25.70 -12.83
N ASP A 105 -13.04 -26.26 -14.02
CA ASP A 105 -14.25 -27.03 -14.38
C ASP A 105 -14.31 -28.40 -13.66
N GLU A 106 -13.14 -28.95 -13.28
CA GLU A 106 -13.01 -30.22 -12.59
C GLU A 106 -12.65 -30.02 -11.12
N ALA A 107 -13.27 -30.80 -10.23
CA ALA A 107 -13.00 -30.71 -8.78
C ALA A 107 -11.56 -31.11 -8.40
N THR A 108 -10.86 -31.87 -9.25
CA THR A 108 -9.50 -32.36 -9.02
C THR A 108 -8.74 -32.49 -10.34
N PRO A 109 -8.21 -31.39 -10.91
CA PRO A 109 -7.38 -31.45 -12.10
C PRO A 109 -6.12 -32.29 -11.86
N ILE A 110 -5.66 -33.03 -12.88
CA ILE A 110 -4.33 -33.64 -12.85
C ILE A 110 -3.31 -32.55 -13.23
N CYS A 111 -2.72 -31.92 -12.22
CA CYS A 111 -1.67 -30.93 -12.42
C CYS A 111 -0.30 -31.56 -12.47
N GLN A 112 0.57 -31.03 -13.35
CA GLN A 112 1.98 -31.38 -13.33
C GLN A 112 2.59 -30.92 -12.01
N GLU A 113 3.37 -31.77 -11.35
CA GLU A 113 4.13 -31.36 -10.17
C GLU A 113 5.16 -30.31 -10.58
N CYS A 114 5.03 -29.12 -10.01
CA CYS A 114 5.96 -28.03 -10.20
C CYS A 114 6.22 -27.32 -8.88
N ALA A 115 7.44 -26.82 -8.69
CA ALA A 115 7.71 -25.88 -7.63
C ALA A 115 7.00 -24.57 -7.97
N THR A 116 5.86 -24.30 -7.34
CA THR A 116 5.22 -22.99 -7.41
C THR A 116 6.20 -21.98 -6.82
N LEU A 117 6.70 -21.08 -7.67
CA LEU A 117 7.51 -19.96 -7.19
C LEU A 117 6.56 -18.86 -6.68
N PRO A 118 6.94 -18.15 -5.60
CA PRO A 118 6.19 -16.98 -5.19
C PRO A 118 6.16 -15.94 -6.33
N PRO A 119 5.15 -15.04 -6.35
CA PRO A 119 5.16 -13.92 -7.27
C PRO A 119 6.47 -13.16 -7.20
N ASN A 120 6.91 -12.59 -8.33
CA ASN A 120 8.01 -11.64 -8.34
C ASN A 120 7.76 -10.61 -7.22
N GLU A 121 8.78 -10.33 -6.42
CA GLU A 121 8.66 -9.46 -5.24
C GLU A 121 8.16 -8.05 -5.57
N ASN A 122 8.37 -7.61 -6.82
CA ASN A 122 7.91 -6.33 -7.35
C ASN A 122 6.41 -6.30 -7.70
N PHE A 123 5.75 -7.46 -7.76
CA PHE A 123 4.32 -7.54 -8.05
C PHE A 123 3.51 -7.49 -6.75
N VAL A 124 2.62 -6.51 -6.66
CA VAL A 124 1.81 -6.28 -5.45
C VAL A 124 0.34 -6.30 -5.81
N ALA A 125 -0.50 -6.59 -4.82
CA ALA A 125 -1.94 -6.43 -4.92
C ALA A 125 -2.39 -5.40 -3.88
N ILE A 126 -3.24 -4.46 -4.28
CA ILE A 126 -3.75 -3.38 -3.43
C ILE A 126 -5.26 -3.35 -3.57
N CYS A 127 -5.96 -3.05 -2.47
CA CYS A 127 -7.39 -2.82 -2.49
C CYS A 127 -7.69 -1.38 -2.89
N GLU A 128 -8.23 -1.18 -4.10
CA GLU A 128 -8.70 0.12 -4.56
C GLU A 128 -10.22 0.10 -4.69
N GLN A 129 -10.89 0.99 -3.95
CA GLN A 129 -12.35 1.15 -4.04
C GLN A 129 -13.14 -0.17 -3.82
N GLY A 130 -12.62 -1.05 -2.96
CA GLY A 130 -13.24 -2.36 -2.66
C GLY A 130 -12.89 -3.47 -3.65
N VAL A 131 -11.95 -3.23 -4.57
CA VAL A 131 -11.50 -4.19 -5.59
C VAL A 131 -9.98 -4.40 -5.49
N CYS A 132 -9.56 -5.65 -5.52
CA CYS A 132 -8.16 -6.02 -5.62
C CYS A 132 -7.63 -5.75 -7.04
N SER A 133 -6.60 -4.91 -7.10
CA SER A 133 -5.88 -4.52 -8.30
C SER A 133 -4.41 -4.94 -8.17
N LYS A 134 -3.80 -5.33 -9.29
CA LYS A 134 -2.39 -5.74 -9.35
C LYS A 134 -1.51 -4.60 -9.85
N TYR A 135 -0.33 -4.45 -9.29
CA TYR A 135 0.65 -3.43 -9.69
C TYR A 135 2.03 -4.04 -9.86
N ASP A 136 2.76 -3.55 -10.86
CA ASP A 136 4.22 -3.70 -10.91
C ASP A 136 4.84 -2.46 -10.27
N ALA A 137 5.47 -2.63 -9.11
CA ALA A 137 6.15 -1.53 -8.42
C ALA A 137 7.18 -0.85 -9.32
N ARG A 138 7.84 -1.58 -10.24
CA ARG A 138 8.87 -1.05 -11.15
C ARG A 138 8.33 -0.22 -12.31
N ARG A 139 7.02 -0.15 -12.49
CA ARG A 139 6.37 0.61 -13.58
C ARG A 139 5.33 1.60 -13.07
N SER A 140 5.17 1.67 -11.75
CA SER A 140 4.24 2.56 -11.09
C SER A 140 4.82 3.97 -11.00
N PHE A 141 3.94 4.98 -10.99
CA PHE A 141 4.35 6.35 -10.63
C PHE A 141 4.95 6.41 -9.21
N LEU A 142 4.63 5.43 -8.35
CA LEU A 142 5.16 5.30 -6.99
C LEU A 142 6.67 5.01 -6.94
N SER A 143 7.26 4.56 -8.05
CA SER A 143 8.70 4.32 -8.17
C SER A 143 9.40 5.30 -9.10
N SER A 144 8.73 6.33 -9.62
CA SER A 144 9.35 7.26 -10.58
C SER A 144 10.58 7.95 -9.98
N CYS A 145 11.71 7.89 -10.68
CA CYS A 145 12.98 8.47 -10.25
C CYS A 145 13.74 9.13 -11.41
N SER A 146 14.64 10.04 -11.09
CA SER A 146 15.62 10.60 -12.03
C SER A 146 16.98 9.94 -11.84
N ASP A 147 17.35 9.61 -10.61
CA ASP A 147 18.56 8.86 -10.26
C ASP A 147 18.39 8.00 -8.99
N ALA A 148 19.42 7.23 -8.63
CA ALA A 148 19.36 6.29 -7.51
C ALA A 148 19.14 6.96 -6.13
N THR A 149 19.44 8.24 -5.98
CA THR A 149 19.23 8.97 -4.71
C THR A 149 17.78 9.31 -4.46
N ASP A 150 16.93 9.25 -5.50
CA ASP A 150 15.48 9.38 -5.38
C ASP A 150 14.82 8.09 -4.87
N CYS A 151 15.56 6.99 -4.75
CA CYS A 151 15.01 5.67 -4.46
C CYS A 151 15.27 5.23 -3.02
N ARG A 152 14.32 4.46 -2.48
CA ARG A 152 14.44 3.82 -1.17
C ARG A 152 13.84 2.43 -1.17
N ALA A 153 14.54 1.50 -0.52
CA ALA A 153 14.02 0.19 -0.20
C ALA A 153 13.07 0.29 1.00
N ILE A 154 11.85 -0.20 0.85
CA ILE A 154 10.86 -0.27 1.92
C ILE A 154 10.24 -1.66 1.98
N TRP A 155 9.75 -2.03 3.15
CA TRP A 155 8.87 -3.18 3.28
C TRP A 155 7.56 -2.96 2.53
N ALA A 156 7.15 -3.96 1.74
CA ALA A 156 5.94 -3.91 0.92
C ALA A 156 4.66 -3.93 1.78
N ASP A 157 4.72 -4.56 2.95
CA ASP A 157 3.61 -4.65 3.90
C ASP A 157 3.44 -3.36 4.72
N CYS A 158 2.21 -3.12 5.18
CA CYS A 158 1.88 -1.95 5.96
C CYS A 158 2.74 -1.77 7.23
N CYS A 159 3.02 -2.85 7.95
CA CYS A 159 3.63 -2.76 9.27
C CYS A 159 5.16 -2.68 9.26
N GLY A 160 5.79 -2.82 8.10
CA GLY A 160 7.22 -2.65 7.98
C GLY A 160 8.03 -3.85 8.44
N CYS A 161 7.45 -5.06 8.38
CA CYS A 161 8.00 -6.25 9.02
C CYS A 161 7.72 -7.55 8.27
N GLY A 162 7.18 -7.46 7.06
CA GLY A 162 6.98 -8.61 6.19
C GLY A 162 8.30 -9.07 5.56
N PRO A 163 8.31 -10.21 4.87
CA PRO A 163 9.50 -10.73 4.22
C PRO A 163 9.79 -10.06 2.86
N ARG A 164 8.96 -9.09 2.44
CA ARG A 164 8.97 -8.53 1.09
C ARG A 164 9.47 -7.10 1.10
N VAL A 165 10.47 -6.84 0.30
CA VAL A 165 11.02 -5.51 0.07
C VAL A 165 10.65 -5.06 -1.34
N ILE A 166 10.40 -3.77 -1.51
CA ILE A 166 10.22 -3.12 -2.80
C ILE A 166 11.05 -1.84 -2.83
N ALA A 167 11.38 -1.36 -4.03
CA ALA A 167 11.97 -0.05 -4.22
C ALA A 167 10.87 0.94 -4.63
N VAL A 168 10.81 2.07 -3.93
CA VAL A 168 9.88 3.18 -4.23
C VAL A 168 10.65 4.49 -4.31
N ALA A 169 10.03 5.51 -4.91
CA ALA A 169 10.55 6.85 -4.85
C ALA A 169 10.41 7.40 -3.43
N GLU A 170 11.43 8.10 -2.92
CA GLU A 170 11.48 8.62 -1.55
C GLU A 170 10.29 9.56 -1.27
N ASN A 171 9.93 10.39 -2.24
CA ASN A 171 8.77 11.29 -2.15
C ASN A 171 7.41 10.57 -2.26
N GLN A 172 7.38 9.26 -2.56
CA GLN A 172 6.16 8.45 -2.67
C GLN A 172 5.99 7.46 -1.50
N VAL A 173 6.93 7.38 -0.56
CA VAL A 173 6.85 6.45 0.58
C VAL A 173 5.54 6.64 1.37
N THR A 174 5.13 7.88 1.62
CA THR A 174 3.86 8.17 2.32
C THR A 174 2.65 7.75 1.48
N THR A 175 2.66 8.03 0.18
CA THR A 175 1.59 7.64 -0.75
C THR A 175 1.44 6.12 -0.79
N TRP A 176 2.57 5.40 -0.88
CA TRP A 176 2.60 3.94 -0.80
C TRP A 176 1.97 3.44 0.50
N ARG A 177 2.42 3.96 1.65
CA ARG A 177 1.89 3.58 2.96
C ARG A 177 0.39 3.81 3.05
N GLN A 178 -0.12 4.93 2.54
CA GLN A 178 -1.56 5.21 2.52
C GLN A 178 -2.35 4.23 1.63
N ALA A 179 -1.74 3.72 0.56
CA ALA A 179 -2.38 2.75 -0.32
C ALA A 179 -2.43 1.34 0.30
N VAL A 180 -1.39 0.94 1.04
CA VAL A 180 -1.30 -0.43 1.60
C VAL A 180 -1.72 -0.55 3.06
N CYS A 181 -1.76 0.55 3.82
CA CYS A 181 -2.12 0.53 5.23
C CYS A 181 -3.59 0.85 5.46
N ASP A 182 -4.32 -0.13 6.00
CA ASP A 182 -5.59 0.19 6.66
C ASP A 182 -5.29 1.06 7.89
N PRO A 183 -5.91 2.24 8.05
CA PRO A 183 -5.73 3.08 9.22
C PRO A 183 -6.15 2.41 10.55
N ARG A 184 -6.87 1.28 10.49
CA ARG A 184 -7.25 0.44 11.63
C ARG A 184 -6.33 -0.76 11.83
N ALA A 185 -5.30 -0.94 11.00
CA ALA A 185 -4.36 -2.04 11.16
C ALA A 185 -3.56 -1.86 12.46
N ASP A 186 -3.78 -2.75 13.42
CA ASP A 186 -2.94 -2.86 14.61
C ASP A 186 -1.66 -3.59 14.21
N CYS A 187 -0.57 -2.84 14.02
CA CYS A 187 0.73 -3.44 13.78
C CYS A 187 1.26 -4.05 15.07
N LEU A 188 1.51 -5.36 15.04
CA LEU A 188 2.25 -6.03 16.10
C LEU A 188 3.61 -5.36 16.27
N PRO A 189 4.11 -5.19 17.51
CA PRO A 189 5.43 -4.65 17.74
C PRO A 189 6.46 -5.59 17.13
N CYS A 190 7.00 -5.16 16.00
CA CYS A 190 8.16 -5.75 15.38
C CYS A 190 9.24 -4.68 15.38
N THR A 191 10.49 -5.10 15.59
CA THR A 191 11.61 -4.18 15.44
C THR A 191 11.74 -3.90 13.95
N ALA A 192 11.12 -2.80 13.49
CA ALA A 192 11.24 -2.36 12.12
C ALA A 192 12.71 -2.03 11.85
N VAL A 193 13.42 -3.00 11.30
CA VAL A 193 14.74 -2.81 10.72
C VAL A 193 14.48 -2.34 9.30
N GLU A 194 14.94 -1.15 8.96
CA GLU A 194 14.86 -0.67 7.59
C GLU A 194 15.57 -1.68 6.66
N PRO A 195 14.98 -2.03 5.50
CA PRO A 195 15.64 -2.90 4.55
C PRO A 195 16.99 -2.31 4.15
N THR A 196 18.03 -3.14 4.11
CA THR A 196 19.38 -2.73 3.69
C THR A 196 19.64 -3.02 2.22
N ASN A 197 18.60 -3.33 1.45
CA ASN A 197 18.72 -3.62 0.02
C ASN A 197 19.25 -2.40 -0.72
N GLU A 198 20.19 -2.64 -1.63
CA GLU A 198 20.64 -1.59 -2.54
C GLU A 198 19.56 -1.29 -3.58
N VAL A 199 19.42 -0.02 -3.93
CA VAL A 199 18.43 0.47 -4.89
C VAL A 199 19.10 1.22 -6.02
N THR A 200 18.47 1.20 -7.19
CA THR A 200 18.88 1.97 -8.37
C THR A 200 17.67 2.59 -9.04
N CYS A 201 17.92 3.61 -9.87
CA CYS A 201 16.93 4.11 -10.83
C CYS A 201 17.15 3.43 -12.18
N ASP A 202 16.33 2.44 -12.49
CA ASP A 202 16.35 1.72 -13.77
C ASP A 202 15.19 2.17 -14.65
N SER A 203 15.50 2.66 -15.85
CA SER A 203 14.50 3.04 -16.85
C SER A 203 13.45 4.05 -16.32
N GLY A 204 13.88 4.95 -15.42
CA GLY A 204 13.02 5.96 -14.79
C GLY A 204 12.21 5.46 -13.59
N HIS A 205 12.48 4.25 -13.10
CA HIS A 205 11.80 3.66 -11.96
C HIS A 205 12.76 3.03 -10.96
N CYS A 206 12.43 3.12 -9.67
CA CYS A 206 13.19 2.52 -8.60
C CYS A 206 13.10 0.99 -8.67
N ALA A 207 14.26 0.34 -8.58
CA ALA A 207 14.41 -1.11 -8.57
C ALA A 207 15.39 -1.54 -7.48
N LEU A 208 15.19 -2.77 -6.97
CA LEU A 208 16.15 -3.42 -6.08
C LEU A 208 17.30 -4.00 -6.91
N LEU A 209 18.53 -3.88 -6.40
CA LEU A 209 19.68 -4.61 -6.97
C LEU A 209 19.70 -6.04 -6.40
N PRO A 210 20.05 -7.06 -7.23
CA PRO A 210 20.12 -8.46 -6.83
C PRO A 210 21.28 -8.79 -5.87
#